data_AF-A0A8T9CBJ2-F1
#
_entry.id   AF-A0A8T9CBJ2-F1
#
_cell.length_a   1.000
_cell.length_b   1.000
_cell.length_c   1.000
_cell.angle_alpha   90.00
_cell.angle_beta   90.00
_cell.angle_gamma   90.00
#
_symmetry.space_group_name_H-M   'P 1'
#
loop_
_entity.id
_entity.type
_entity.pdbx_description
1 polymer ?
#
loop_
_entity_poly.entity_id
_entity_poly.type
_entity_poly.pdbx_seq_one_letter_code
_entity_poly.pdbx_strand_id
1 'polypeptide(L)'
;MLSQQRNLLLAIATALLIYVKSYLAIQEIEIFKESKSDAHPKTEAPPASEVPLGRPPRPIEVTPSESSVTDVPNAQNTPSTPNKPNIHTTSDTLNETENDLSPNGAFNGLLDLCKQTNWTEGLWVHCHSNCGEKKLSVCGGLNNARNRIQTCLRLAIDTGAGIIIPSATARNEENLVQTDDKTVCPNVFWDMEYLGEAMAEQCPQLKIRVCDDRSGIETVIEPEFRTYMQAAHSNTTFRELVRHTMEMDNMTFDDVTAATPAVVSFGDAYIGFNYMVAVELSTIRKALFKVLKFNQDLLDLSAQVLKSKELHQGAFIGVHLRGENDWPGGFGDVGSQMRAYTAEIQSIDASVSYDIKTVYASCGDASVIQTFRETLEPLGYTVHDKWTLLAGQNETLRKVESLMFDEKGIVEYQVMMEARFWMGVITSSFSSLIAYARTVDDPDDFFETYIFPNSSKSGLNRNYPEPMTVKGNSYTKLMVVNGVDIMEAFP
;
A
#
# COMPACT_ATOMS: atom_id res chain seq x y z
N MET A 1 44.69 -27.87 -20.77
CA MET A 1 43.72 -27.92 -21.90
C MET A 1 42.65 -29.00 -21.73
N LEU A 2 42.98 -30.28 -21.51
CA LEU A 2 41.98 -31.37 -21.39
C LEU A 2 40.95 -31.18 -20.24
N SER A 3 41.35 -30.61 -19.10
CA SER A 3 40.44 -30.33 -17.97
C SER A 3 39.44 -29.20 -18.26
N GLN A 4 39.85 -28.15 -18.98
CA GLN A 4 38.96 -27.04 -19.35
C GLN A 4 37.92 -27.46 -20.41
N GLN A 5 38.32 -28.27 -21.39
CA GLN A 5 37.37 -28.83 -22.37
C GLN A 5 36.33 -29.74 -21.70
N ARG A 6 36.74 -30.50 -20.68
CA ARG A 6 35.84 -31.40 -19.95
C ARG A 6 34.82 -30.61 -19.11
N ASN A 7 35.24 -29.51 -18.48
CA ASN A 7 34.34 -28.62 -17.74
C ASN A 7 33.37 -27.87 -18.66
N LEU A 8 33.82 -27.46 -19.85
CA LEU A 8 32.95 -26.82 -20.85
C LEU A 8 31.89 -27.80 -21.39
N LEU A 9 32.29 -29.04 -21.70
CA LEU A 9 31.36 -30.08 -22.13
C LEU A 9 30.34 -30.43 -21.04
N LEU A 10 30.76 -30.44 -19.77
CA LEU A 10 29.85 -30.68 -18.65
C LEU A 10 28.85 -29.53 -18.49
N ALA A 11 29.31 -28.27 -18.59
CA ALA A 11 28.43 -27.10 -18.52
C ALA A 11 27.40 -27.07 -19.67
N ILE A 12 27.83 -27.42 -20.90
CA ILE A 12 26.93 -27.51 -22.05
C ILE A 12 25.90 -28.64 -21.86
N ALA A 13 26.33 -29.80 -21.37
CA ALA A 13 25.42 -30.92 -21.09
C ALA A 13 24.39 -30.56 -20.01
N THR A 14 24.80 -29.86 -18.95
CA THR A 14 23.90 -29.39 -17.90
C THR A 14 22.89 -28.36 -18.44
N ALA A 15 23.34 -27.40 -19.26
CA ALA A 15 22.46 -26.41 -19.87
C ALA A 15 21.42 -27.04 -20.82
N LEU A 16 21.84 -28.03 -21.61
CA LEU A 16 20.94 -28.80 -22.48
C LEU A 16 19.91 -29.60 -21.66
N LEU A 17 20.32 -30.19 -20.53
CA LEU A 17 19.40 -30.93 -19.67
C LEU A 17 18.34 -30.03 -19.03
N ILE A 18 18.73 -28.81 -18.62
CA ILE A 18 17.82 -27.80 -18.10
C ILE A 18 16.83 -27.35 -19.19
N TYR A 19 17.34 -27.06 -20.39
CA TYR A 19 16.50 -26.66 -21.52
C TYR A 19 15.46 -27.73 -21.90
N VAL A 20 15.87 -29.00 -21.97
CA VAL A 20 14.95 -30.12 -22.27
C VAL A 20 13.89 -30.29 -21.18
N LYS A 21 14.25 -30.14 -19.90
CA LYS A 21 13.29 -30.19 -18.79
C LYS A 21 12.27 -29.05 -18.86
N SER A 22 12.72 -27.84 -19.15
CA SER A 22 11.83 -26.68 -19.32
C SER A 22 10.91 -26.84 -20.52
N TYR A 23 11.41 -27.37 -21.64
CA TYR A 23 10.60 -27.63 -22.84
C TYR A 23 9.51 -28.70 -22.60
N LEU A 24 9.85 -29.77 -21.88
CA LEU A 24 8.88 -30.82 -21.52
C LEU A 24 7.81 -30.30 -20.54
N ALA A 25 8.19 -29.46 -19.57
CA ALA A 25 7.23 -28.84 -18.64
C ALA A 25 6.25 -27.91 -19.37
N ILE A 26 6.69 -27.20 -20.41
CA ILE A 26 5.82 -26.35 -21.23
C ILE A 26 4.84 -27.21 -22.05
N GLN A 27 5.29 -28.35 -22.60
CA GLN A 27 4.41 -29.26 -23.33
C GLN A 27 3.34 -29.93 -22.43
N GLU A 28 3.67 -30.26 -21.18
CA GLU A 28 2.68 -30.78 -20.21
C GLU A 28 1.60 -29.73 -19.87
N ILE A 29 1.96 -28.44 -19.84
CA ILE A 29 1.02 -27.34 -19.61
C ILE A 29 0.07 -27.12 -20.81
N GLU A 30 0.56 -27.29 -22.04
CA GLU A 30 -0.30 -27.18 -23.24
C GLU A 30 -1.27 -28.36 -23.36
N ILE A 31 -0.84 -29.57 -23.06
CA ILE A 31 -1.70 -30.77 -23.04
C ILE A 31 -2.79 -30.66 -21.95
N PHE A 32 -2.48 -30.03 -20.81
CA PHE A 32 -3.45 -29.81 -19.73
C PHE A 32 -4.47 -28.70 -20.04
N LYS A 33 -4.16 -27.78 -20.96
CA LYS A 33 -5.11 -26.75 -21.42
C LYS A 33 -6.12 -27.33 -22.43
N GLU A 34 -5.69 -28.22 -23.32
CA GLU A 34 -6.61 -28.89 -24.25
C GLU A 34 -7.59 -29.83 -23.54
N SER A 35 -7.17 -30.52 -22.47
CA SER A 35 -8.06 -31.47 -21.76
C SER A 35 -9.17 -30.80 -20.91
N LYS A 36 -9.09 -29.49 -20.64
CA LYS A 36 -10.13 -28.74 -19.90
C LYS A 36 -11.17 -28.07 -20.79
N SER A 37 -10.94 -28.03 -22.11
CA SER A 37 -11.88 -27.47 -23.09
C SER A 37 -13.14 -28.33 -23.30
N ASP A 38 -13.07 -29.65 -23.05
CA ASP A 38 -14.11 -30.59 -23.47
C ASP A 38 -15.04 -31.10 -22.36
N ALA A 39 -15.06 -30.47 -21.19
CA ALA A 39 -15.91 -30.90 -20.07
C ALA A 39 -16.78 -29.78 -19.49
N HIS A 40 -17.87 -29.42 -20.19
CA HIS A 40 -19.04 -28.79 -19.58
C HIS A 40 -20.34 -29.47 -20.06
N PRO A 41 -21.16 -30.05 -19.16
CA PRO A 41 -22.46 -30.57 -19.50
C PRO A 41 -23.46 -29.43 -19.71
N LYS A 42 -24.16 -29.46 -20.85
CA LYS A 42 -25.27 -28.57 -21.18
C LYS A 42 -26.40 -28.75 -20.16
N THR A 43 -26.79 -27.66 -19.50
CA THR A 43 -28.07 -27.54 -18.81
C THR A 43 -28.86 -26.41 -19.45
N GLU A 44 -30.04 -26.74 -19.97
CA GLU A 44 -30.99 -25.83 -20.60
C GLU A 44 -31.69 -24.95 -19.56
N ALA A 45 -31.79 -23.65 -19.84
CA ALA A 45 -32.61 -22.70 -19.09
C ALA A 45 -34.03 -22.58 -19.71
N PRO A 46 -35.10 -22.42 -18.92
CA PRO A 46 -36.46 -22.26 -19.43
C PRO A 46 -36.72 -20.85 -20.02
N PRO A 47 -37.77 -20.69 -20.85
CA PRO A 47 -37.95 -19.49 -21.68
C PRO A 47 -38.48 -18.28 -20.90
N ALA A 48 -38.00 -17.10 -21.29
CA ALA A 48 -38.38 -15.80 -20.76
C ALA A 48 -39.81 -15.40 -21.17
N SER A 49 -40.60 -14.91 -20.22
CA SER A 49 -41.89 -14.27 -20.47
C SER A 49 -41.72 -12.80 -20.89
N GLU A 50 -42.39 -12.43 -21.97
CA GLU A 50 -42.49 -11.06 -22.52
C GLU A 50 -43.18 -10.08 -21.54
N VAL A 51 -42.64 -8.87 -21.42
CA VAL A 51 -43.33 -7.69 -20.85
C VAL A 51 -43.18 -6.51 -21.83
N PRO A 52 -44.23 -5.69 -22.08
CA PRO A 52 -44.28 -4.82 -23.26
C PRO A 52 -43.54 -3.48 -23.08
N LEU A 53 -42.95 -3.03 -24.19
CA LEU A 53 -42.28 -1.73 -24.38
C LEU A 53 -43.23 -0.54 -24.16
N GLY A 54 -42.92 0.28 -23.16
CA GLY A 54 -43.48 1.63 -22.98
C GLY A 54 -42.73 2.67 -23.83
N ARG A 55 -43.50 3.54 -24.47
CA ARG A 55 -43.10 4.57 -25.46
C ARG A 55 -42.19 5.66 -24.86
N PRO A 56 -41.19 6.20 -25.60
CA PRO A 56 -40.31 7.27 -25.10
C PRO A 56 -40.98 8.66 -25.18
N PRO A 57 -40.68 9.59 -24.25
CA PRO A 57 -41.08 10.99 -24.39
C PRO A 57 -40.15 11.78 -25.34
N ARG A 58 -40.75 12.78 -25.97
CA ARG A 58 -40.24 13.62 -27.07
C ARG A 58 -39.36 14.78 -26.53
N PRO A 59 -38.41 15.34 -27.31
CA PRO A 59 -37.52 16.41 -26.87
C PRO A 59 -38.22 17.77 -26.81
N ILE A 60 -37.86 18.60 -25.85
CA ILE A 60 -38.26 20.01 -25.75
C ILE A 60 -37.12 20.88 -26.31
N GLU A 61 -37.43 21.63 -27.37
CA GLU A 61 -36.64 22.75 -27.88
C GLU A 61 -36.71 23.95 -26.92
N VAL A 62 -35.57 24.61 -26.67
CA VAL A 62 -35.54 25.99 -26.21
C VAL A 62 -34.51 26.76 -27.05
N THR A 63 -35.00 27.81 -27.71
CA THR A 63 -34.29 28.76 -28.55
C THR A 63 -33.52 29.82 -27.74
N PRO A 64 -32.52 30.51 -28.33
CA PRO A 64 -31.66 31.47 -27.64
C PRO A 64 -32.23 32.89 -27.68
N SER A 65 -31.81 33.74 -26.72
CA SER A 65 -32.01 35.19 -26.77
C SER A 65 -30.71 35.94 -26.48
N GLU A 66 -30.49 37.01 -27.23
CA GLU A 66 -29.30 37.87 -27.30
C GLU A 66 -29.34 39.09 -26.35
N SER A 67 -28.15 39.69 -26.21
CA SER A 67 -27.83 41.12 -25.96
C SER A 67 -27.78 41.57 -24.48
N SER A 68 -26.86 42.43 -24.01
CA SER A 68 -25.94 43.38 -24.65
C SER A 68 -24.81 43.85 -23.71
N VAL A 69 -23.81 44.44 -24.36
CA VAL A 69 -22.54 45.09 -23.98
C VAL A 69 -22.64 46.27 -23.00
N THR A 70 -21.59 46.54 -22.21
CA THR A 70 -20.94 47.87 -22.05
C THR A 70 -19.56 47.80 -21.37
N ASP A 71 -18.75 48.79 -21.71
CA ASP A 71 -17.28 48.87 -21.74
C ASP A 71 -16.51 49.21 -20.44
N VAL A 72 -15.20 48.99 -20.58
CA VAL A 72 -13.97 49.24 -19.77
C VAL A 72 -13.73 50.73 -19.38
N PRO A 73 -12.76 51.13 -18.50
CA PRO A 73 -11.31 51.12 -18.84
C PRO A 73 -10.30 50.84 -17.69
N ASN A 74 -9.34 49.97 -17.99
CA ASN A 74 -7.87 50.09 -17.93
C ASN A 74 -7.15 50.91 -16.82
N ALA A 75 -6.19 50.29 -16.12
CA ALA A 75 -4.97 50.95 -15.62
C ALA A 75 -3.81 49.94 -15.42
N GLN A 76 -2.60 50.38 -15.76
CA GLN A 76 -1.37 49.63 -16.02
C GLN A 76 -0.45 49.43 -14.79
N ASN A 77 0.49 48.49 -14.97
CA ASN A 77 1.90 48.44 -14.50
C ASN A 77 2.31 47.81 -13.13
N THR A 78 2.81 46.56 -13.23
CA THR A 78 4.15 46.02 -12.85
C THR A 78 4.67 46.04 -11.38
N PRO A 79 5.67 45.21 -11.00
CA PRO A 79 5.51 44.15 -10.00
C PRO A 79 6.28 44.38 -8.69
N SER A 80 5.86 43.73 -7.60
CA SER A 80 6.72 43.57 -6.42
C SER A 80 6.49 42.23 -5.69
N THR A 81 7.63 41.62 -5.37
CA THR A 81 7.97 40.41 -4.60
C THR A 81 7.02 39.98 -3.47
N PRO A 82 6.85 38.66 -3.22
CA PRO A 82 6.06 38.16 -2.10
C PRO A 82 6.89 38.14 -0.81
N ASN A 83 6.50 38.98 0.16
CA ASN A 83 6.88 38.81 1.57
C ASN A 83 5.79 38.02 2.30
N LYS A 84 6.22 37.07 3.13
CA LYS A 84 5.42 36.23 4.05
C LYS A 84 4.25 36.99 4.70
N PRO A 85 3.04 36.41 4.77
CA PRO A 85 2.01 36.92 5.66
C PRO A 85 2.17 36.30 7.05
N ASN A 86 2.35 37.20 8.01
CA ASN A 86 2.15 36.96 9.43
C ASN A 86 0.64 37.02 9.71
N ILE A 87 0.15 36.11 10.55
CA ILE A 87 -1.27 35.89 10.85
C ILE A 87 -1.79 37.01 11.75
N HIS A 88 -2.92 37.62 11.40
CA HIS A 88 -3.82 38.25 12.38
C HIS A 88 -5.30 38.12 11.97
N THR A 89 -5.96 37.18 12.65
CA THR A 89 -7.32 37.18 13.21
C THR A 89 -8.39 38.08 12.60
N THR A 90 -9.43 37.44 12.06
CA THR A 90 -10.83 37.86 12.23
C THR A 90 -11.68 36.63 12.54
N SER A 91 -12.34 36.66 13.71
CA SER A 91 -13.38 35.73 14.17
C SER A 91 -14.57 35.79 13.23
N ASP A 92 -15.08 34.65 12.78
CA ASP A 92 -16.44 34.19 13.15
C ASP A 92 -16.75 32.77 12.62
N THR A 93 -17.03 31.89 13.59
CA THR A 93 -17.82 30.64 13.52
C THR A 93 -17.40 29.54 12.54
N LEU A 94 -16.39 28.74 12.95
CA LEU A 94 -16.34 27.30 12.68
C LEU A 94 -15.83 26.60 13.96
N ASN A 95 -16.74 25.96 14.70
CA ASN A 95 -16.40 25.00 15.75
C ASN A 95 -16.09 23.65 15.08
N GLU A 96 -14.91 23.54 14.48
CA GLU A 96 -14.30 22.23 14.20
C GLU A 96 -13.14 22.02 15.16
N THR A 97 -13.12 20.82 15.70
CA THR A 97 -12.40 20.36 16.88
C THR A 97 -10.89 20.45 16.75
N GLU A 98 -10.32 21.47 17.39
CA GLU A 98 -8.90 21.64 17.69
C GLU A 98 -8.44 20.70 18.84
N ASN A 99 -8.84 19.42 18.79
CA ASN A 99 -8.65 18.45 19.90
C ASN A 99 -7.78 17.23 19.53
N ASP A 100 -7.15 17.21 18.36
CA ASP A 100 -6.42 16.03 17.85
C ASP A 100 -4.91 16.03 18.13
N LEU A 101 -4.41 17.09 18.78
CA LEU A 101 -3.01 17.19 19.20
C LEU A 101 -2.94 17.11 20.72
N SER A 102 -2.45 15.98 21.23
CA SER A 102 -1.96 15.87 22.61
C SER A 102 -0.89 16.96 22.85
N PRO A 103 -0.74 17.48 24.08
CA PRO A 103 0.33 18.43 24.43
C PRO A 103 1.76 17.96 24.07
N ASN A 104 1.94 16.65 23.83
CA ASN A 104 3.21 16.03 23.45
C ASN A 104 3.36 15.79 21.93
N GLY A 105 2.43 16.24 21.09
CA GLY A 105 2.42 15.94 19.65
C GLY A 105 1.97 14.52 19.29
N ALA A 106 1.45 13.76 20.26
CA ALA A 106 0.84 12.45 20.03
C ALA A 106 -0.54 12.62 19.38
N PHE A 107 -0.75 11.96 18.24
CA PHE A 107 -2.04 11.85 17.57
C PHE A 107 -2.91 10.87 18.36
N ASN A 108 -4.06 11.33 18.89
CA ASN A 108 -4.90 10.54 19.81
C ASN A 108 -6.11 9.90 19.12
N GLY A 109 -6.05 9.72 17.78
CA GLY A 109 -7.21 9.37 16.96
C GLY A 109 -7.90 8.05 17.34
N LEU A 110 -7.26 7.11 18.05
CA LEU A 110 -7.91 5.85 18.48
C LEU A 110 -8.64 5.94 19.83
N LEU A 111 -8.39 6.97 20.64
CA LEU A 111 -8.81 7.01 22.05
C LEU A 111 -10.32 6.93 22.23
N ASP A 112 -11.06 7.72 21.47
CA ASP A 112 -12.52 7.77 21.60
C ASP A 112 -13.18 6.52 21.05
N LEU A 113 -12.67 5.96 19.95
CA LEU A 113 -13.11 4.67 19.42
C LEU A 113 -12.90 3.58 20.48
N CYS A 114 -11.70 3.52 21.07
CA CYS A 114 -11.35 2.50 22.06
C CYS A 114 -12.20 2.57 23.34
N LYS A 115 -12.55 3.78 23.81
CA LYS A 115 -13.44 3.98 24.97
C LYS A 115 -14.87 3.54 24.69
N GLN A 116 -15.33 3.68 23.45
CA GLN A 116 -16.70 3.34 23.04
C GLN A 116 -16.86 1.86 22.70
N THR A 117 -15.77 1.19 22.34
CA THR A 117 -15.74 -0.26 22.09
C THR A 117 -16.17 -1.06 23.33
N ASN A 118 -17.06 -2.03 23.12
CA ASN A 118 -17.43 -3.00 24.16
C ASN A 118 -16.44 -4.18 24.17
N TRP A 119 -15.54 -4.18 25.14
CA TRP A 119 -14.44 -5.15 25.25
C TRP A 119 -14.85 -6.46 25.93
N THR A 120 -14.47 -7.58 25.33
CA THR A 120 -14.61 -8.93 25.90
C THR A 120 -13.24 -9.42 26.37
N GLU A 121 -13.03 -9.47 27.68
CA GLU A 121 -11.76 -9.95 28.24
C GLU A 121 -11.52 -11.43 27.88
N GLY A 122 -10.33 -11.75 27.38
CA GLY A 122 -9.99 -13.11 26.95
C GLY A 122 -10.37 -13.45 25.51
N LEU A 123 -11.08 -12.55 24.80
CA LEU A 123 -11.28 -12.67 23.36
C LEU A 123 -10.08 -12.09 22.60
N TRP A 124 -9.62 -12.82 21.58
CA TRP A 124 -8.51 -12.43 20.73
C TRP A 124 -8.91 -12.50 19.25
N VAL A 125 -8.36 -11.61 18.42
CA VAL A 125 -8.44 -11.71 16.96
C VAL A 125 -7.05 -11.98 16.41
N HIS A 126 -6.95 -12.99 15.54
CA HIS A 126 -5.73 -13.33 14.81
C HIS A 126 -6.06 -13.44 13.31
N CYS A 127 -5.61 -12.48 12.52
CA CYS A 127 -5.80 -12.48 11.07
C CYS A 127 -4.64 -13.17 10.36
N HIS A 128 -4.92 -13.97 9.33
CA HIS A 128 -3.89 -14.70 8.56
C HIS A 128 -4.20 -14.71 7.06
N SER A 129 -3.24 -15.14 6.25
CA SER A 129 -3.40 -15.31 4.79
C SER A 129 -3.27 -16.76 4.35
N ASN A 130 -3.43 -17.70 5.29
CA ASN A 130 -3.15 -19.13 5.08
C ASN A 130 -1.71 -19.42 4.62
N CYS A 131 -0.78 -18.55 5.00
CA CYS A 131 0.63 -18.65 4.65
C CYS A 131 1.48 -19.16 5.82
N GLY A 132 2.71 -19.57 5.51
CA GLY A 132 3.61 -20.25 6.45
C GLY A 132 3.17 -21.68 6.77
N GLU A 133 4.05 -22.45 7.41
CA GLU A 133 3.83 -23.87 7.68
C GLU A 133 2.53 -24.15 8.48
N LYS A 134 2.20 -23.24 9.41
CA LYS A 134 1.02 -23.34 10.27
C LYS A 134 -0.23 -22.70 9.68
N LYS A 135 -0.14 -22.08 8.49
CA LYS A 135 -1.23 -21.30 7.85
C LYS A 135 -1.74 -20.12 8.68
N LEU A 136 -0.92 -19.64 9.62
CA LEU A 136 -1.25 -18.54 10.52
C LEU A 136 -0.57 -17.22 10.13
N SER A 137 0.37 -17.25 9.18
CA SER A 137 1.12 -16.07 8.78
C SER A 137 0.36 -15.23 7.76
N VAL A 138 0.73 -13.96 7.70
CA VAL A 138 0.37 -13.05 6.59
C VAL A 138 1.47 -13.07 5.53
N CYS A 139 1.09 -12.97 4.27
CA CYS A 139 2.01 -13.03 3.13
C CYS A 139 1.67 -12.00 2.04
N GLY A 140 2.47 -11.98 0.98
CA GLY A 140 2.47 -10.95 -0.06
C GLY A 140 3.65 -9.99 0.12
N GLY A 141 3.72 -8.94 -0.69
CA GLY A 141 4.77 -7.93 -0.52
C GLY A 141 4.67 -7.22 0.82
N LEU A 142 5.80 -6.69 1.33
CA LEU A 142 5.93 -5.99 2.61
C LEU A 142 4.71 -5.13 3.00
N ASN A 143 4.23 -4.29 2.09
CA ASN A 143 3.15 -3.34 2.39
C ASN A 143 1.76 -3.97 2.35
N ASN A 144 1.59 -5.09 1.66
CA ASN A 144 0.37 -5.88 1.77
C ASN A 144 0.31 -6.56 3.14
N ALA A 145 1.45 -7.04 3.66
CA ALA A 145 1.54 -7.58 5.02
C ALA A 145 1.30 -6.48 6.08
N ARG A 146 1.89 -5.30 5.90
CA ARG A 146 1.66 -4.12 6.77
C ARG A 146 0.17 -3.76 6.82
N ASN A 147 -0.49 -3.64 5.66
CA ASN A 147 -1.92 -3.32 5.57
C ASN A 147 -2.76 -4.39 6.30
N ARG A 148 -2.45 -5.68 6.16
CA ARG A 148 -3.15 -6.75 6.88
C ARG A 148 -3.06 -6.58 8.39
N ILE A 149 -1.88 -6.28 8.93
CA ILE A 149 -1.70 -6.08 10.38
C ILE A 149 -2.52 -4.90 10.88
N GLN A 150 -2.42 -3.75 10.20
CA GLN A 150 -3.16 -2.56 10.59
C GLN A 150 -4.69 -2.72 10.44
N THR A 151 -5.14 -3.41 9.38
CA THR A 151 -6.55 -3.75 9.24
C THR A 151 -7.00 -4.72 10.34
N CYS A 152 -6.16 -5.69 10.71
CA CYS A 152 -6.44 -6.58 11.82
C CYS A 152 -6.56 -5.83 13.16
N LEU A 153 -5.74 -4.80 13.39
CA LEU A 153 -5.89 -3.90 14.55
C LEU A 153 -7.28 -3.25 14.57
N ARG A 154 -7.75 -2.74 13.43
CA ARG A 154 -9.10 -2.15 13.32
C ARG A 154 -10.21 -3.16 13.59
N LEU A 155 -10.08 -4.38 13.07
CA LEU A 155 -11.03 -5.48 13.25
C LEU A 155 -11.07 -5.98 14.70
N ALA A 156 -9.91 -6.02 15.38
CA ALA A 156 -9.83 -6.33 16.80
C ALA A 156 -10.55 -5.27 17.66
N ILE A 157 -10.35 -3.98 17.36
CA ILE A 157 -11.06 -2.87 18.02
C ILE A 157 -12.57 -2.92 17.73
N ASP A 158 -13.00 -3.27 16.51
CA ASP A 158 -14.44 -3.45 16.21
C ASP A 158 -15.07 -4.55 17.08
N THR A 159 -14.35 -5.67 17.19
CA THR A 159 -14.80 -6.84 17.94
C THR A 159 -14.70 -6.63 19.45
N GLY A 160 -13.94 -5.64 19.93
CA GLY A 160 -13.62 -5.49 21.34
C GLY A 160 -12.75 -6.63 21.88
N ALA A 161 -11.81 -7.10 21.06
CA ALA A 161 -10.92 -8.21 21.37
C ALA A 161 -9.47 -7.73 21.45
N GLY A 162 -8.63 -8.42 22.21
CA GLY A 162 -7.17 -8.32 22.03
C GLY A 162 -6.75 -8.75 20.63
N ILE A 163 -5.54 -8.41 20.22
CA ILE A 163 -4.96 -8.83 18.94
C ILE A 163 -3.77 -9.77 19.15
N ILE A 164 -3.69 -10.80 18.32
CA ILE A 164 -2.47 -11.59 18.12
C ILE A 164 -1.92 -11.15 16.77
N ILE A 165 -0.80 -10.44 16.77
CA ILE A 165 -0.14 -9.99 15.55
C ILE A 165 0.50 -11.22 14.89
N PRO A 166 0.12 -11.53 13.64
CA PRO A 166 0.63 -12.71 12.96
C PRO A 166 2.13 -12.56 12.67
N SER A 167 2.80 -13.70 12.51
CA SER A 167 4.05 -13.74 11.77
C SER A 167 3.83 -13.30 10.31
N ALA A 168 4.87 -12.78 9.68
CA ALA A 168 4.88 -12.43 8.26
C ALA A 168 5.75 -13.42 7.49
N THR A 169 5.58 -13.45 6.18
CA THR A 169 6.45 -14.25 5.32
C THR A 169 7.38 -13.35 4.53
N ALA A 170 8.64 -13.78 4.40
CA ALA A 170 9.64 -13.13 3.56
C ALA A 170 9.67 -13.79 2.18
N ARG A 171 9.91 -12.98 1.15
CA ARG A 171 10.09 -13.43 -0.23
C ARG A 171 11.34 -14.30 -0.40
N ASN A 172 11.27 -15.23 -1.35
CA ASN A 172 12.45 -15.91 -1.86
C ASN A 172 13.32 -14.93 -2.65
N GLU A 173 14.62 -14.87 -2.37
CA GLU A 173 15.54 -13.91 -3.00
C GLU A 173 15.85 -14.23 -4.47
N GLU A 174 15.67 -15.48 -4.90
CA GLU A 174 15.87 -15.91 -6.29
C GLU A 174 14.56 -15.91 -7.10
N ASN A 175 13.41 -15.90 -6.42
CA ASN A 175 12.08 -15.92 -7.03
C ASN A 175 11.10 -15.03 -6.26
N LEU A 176 11.06 -13.74 -6.59
CA LEU A 176 10.27 -12.72 -5.88
C LEU A 176 8.73 -12.95 -5.96
N VAL A 177 8.27 -13.79 -6.89
CA VAL A 177 6.86 -14.22 -6.96
C VAL A 177 6.50 -15.13 -5.79
N GLN A 178 7.48 -15.88 -5.24
CA GLN A 178 7.29 -16.70 -4.05
C GLN A 178 7.41 -15.81 -2.80
N THR A 179 6.27 -15.27 -2.38
CA THR A 179 6.18 -14.39 -1.20
C THR A 179 6.08 -15.13 0.15
N ASP A 180 6.06 -16.47 0.14
CA ASP A 180 5.95 -17.34 1.31
C ASP A 180 7.13 -18.33 1.37
N ASP A 181 8.36 -17.82 1.43
CA ASP A 181 9.58 -18.65 1.49
C ASP A 181 10.01 -18.95 2.93
N LYS A 182 9.97 -17.92 3.79
CA LYS A 182 10.37 -18.01 5.20
C LYS A 182 9.35 -17.31 6.07
N THR A 183 8.99 -17.91 7.19
CA THR A 183 8.20 -17.26 8.23
C THR A 183 9.11 -16.48 9.18
N VAL A 184 8.77 -15.22 9.42
CA VAL A 184 9.49 -14.31 10.32
C VAL A 184 8.51 -13.63 11.30
N CYS A 185 8.97 -13.37 12.52
CA CYS A 185 8.20 -12.56 13.44
C CYS A 185 8.10 -11.11 12.94
N PRO A 186 7.02 -10.38 13.29
CA PRO A 186 6.76 -9.03 12.76
C PRO A 186 7.85 -8.00 13.09
N ASN A 187 8.63 -8.22 14.15
CA ASN A 187 9.72 -7.32 14.55
C ASN A 187 10.87 -7.23 13.53
N VAL A 188 10.95 -8.16 12.57
CA VAL A 188 11.91 -8.05 11.45
C VAL A 188 11.58 -6.85 10.57
N PHE A 189 10.29 -6.53 10.38
CA PHE A 189 9.86 -5.45 9.49
C PHE A 189 9.34 -4.22 10.22
N TRP A 190 8.74 -4.38 11.41
CA TRP A 190 8.06 -3.31 12.12
C TRP A 190 8.59 -3.13 13.54
N ASP A 191 8.44 -1.91 14.04
CA ASP A 191 8.78 -1.57 15.42
C ASP A 191 7.62 -1.98 16.36
N MET A 192 7.72 -3.20 16.88
CA MET A 192 6.69 -3.77 17.74
C MET A 192 6.71 -3.19 19.15
N GLU A 193 7.84 -2.63 19.60
CA GLU A 193 7.94 -1.93 20.89
C GLU A 193 7.18 -0.61 20.79
N TYR A 194 7.46 0.20 19.76
CA TYR A 194 6.73 1.43 19.50
C TYR A 194 5.23 1.19 19.30
N LEU A 195 4.84 0.14 18.57
CA LEU A 195 3.42 -0.22 18.43
C LEU A 195 2.78 -0.48 19.80
N GLY A 196 3.45 -1.24 20.67
CA GLY A 196 2.98 -1.53 22.01
C GLY A 196 2.78 -0.27 22.85
N GLU A 197 3.76 0.63 22.83
CA GLU A 197 3.70 1.91 23.55
C GLU A 197 2.58 2.83 23.02
N ALA A 198 2.52 3.02 21.69
CA ALA A 198 1.52 3.87 21.05
C ALA A 198 0.10 3.35 21.27
N MET A 199 -0.10 2.03 21.24
CA MET A 199 -1.40 1.42 21.53
C MET A 199 -1.73 1.45 23.03
N ALA A 200 -0.75 1.35 23.93
CA ALA A 200 -1.02 1.52 25.36
C ALA A 200 -1.48 2.94 25.70
N GLU A 201 -0.98 3.96 24.99
CA GLU A 201 -1.43 5.35 25.14
C GLU A 201 -2.82 5.58 24.54
N GLN A 202 -3.06 5.12 23.32
CA GLN A 202 -4.28 5.46 22.58
C GLN A 202 -5.42 4.44 22.76
N CYS A 203 -5.14 3.18 23.08
CA CYS A 203 -6.15 2.14 23.26
C CYS A 203 -5.72 1.08 24.29
N PRO A 204 -5.61 1.44 25.58
CA PRO A 204 -5.04 0.56 26.62
C PRO A 204 -5.81 -0.75 26.85
N GLN A 205 -7.07 -0.82 26.43
CA GLN A 205 -7.90 -2.03 26.46
C GLN A 205 -7.46 -3.06 25.41
N LEU A 206 -6.90 -2.63 24.27
CA LEU A 206 -6.40 -3.53 23.23
C LEU A 206 -5.11 -4.21 23.70
N LYS A 207 -5.21 -5.46 24.14
CA LYS A 207 -4.04 -6.27 24.49
C LYS A 207 -3.39 -6.81 23.22
N ILE A 208 -2.06 -6.84 23.19
CA ILE A 208 -1.28 -7.26 22.03
C ILE A 208 -0.44 -8.48 22.41
N ARG A 209 -0.54 -9.53 21.60
CA ARG A 209 0.42 -10.62 21.51
C ARG A 209 1.08 -10.58 20.14
N VAL A 210 2.25 -11.18 19.99
CA VAL A 210 3.04 -11.10 18.75
C VAL A 210 3.51 -12.46 18.29
N CYS A 211 3.80 -12.57 16.99
CA CYS A 211 4.37 -13.75 16.37
C CYS A 211 3.53 -15.03 16.62
N ASP A 212 2.24 -14.93 16.29
CA ASP A 212 1.26 -16.04 16.37
C ASP A 212 1.04 -16.60 17.78
N ASP A 213 1.40 -15.87 18.84
CA ASP A 213 1.30 -16.35 20.22
C ASP A 213 -0.16 -16.59 20.68
N ARG A 214 -0.62 -17.81 20.45
CA ARG A 214 -1.90 -18.38 20.94
C ARG A 214 -1.74 -19.19 22.23
N SER A 215 -0.63 -19.03 22.97
CA SER A 215 -0.40 -19.82 24.18
C SER A 215 -1.54 -19.67 25.20
N GLY A 216 -2.02 -20.81 25.73
CA GLY A 216 -3.13 -20.86 26.66
C GLY A 216 -4.52 -20.61 26.07
N ILE A 217 -4.67 -20.59 24.74
CA ILE A 217 -5.96 -20.45 24.05
C ILE A 217 -6.27 -21.76 23.31
N GLU A 218 -7.30 -22.47 23.77
CA GLU A 218 -7.73 -23.74 23.16
C GLU A 218 -8.94 -23.56 22.24
N THR A 219 -9.83 -22.62 22.56
CA THR A 219 -11.04 -22.35 21.78
C THR A 219 -10.71 -21.47 20.57
N VAL A 220 -11.05 -21.96 19.38
CA VAL A 220 -10.90 -21.23 18.11
C VAL A 220 -12.29 -20.98 17.53
N ILE A 221 -12.59 -19.71 17.27
CA ILE A 221 -13.77 -19.25 16.53
C ILE A 221 -13.30 -19.05 15.09
N GLU A 222 -13.86 -19.81 14.14
CA GLU A 222 -13.37 -19.86 12.76
C GLU A 222 -14.47 -19.40 11.78
N PRO A 223 -14.59 -18.08 11.51
CA PRO A 223 -15.48 -17.59 10.46
C PRO A 223 -15.09 -18.16 9.09
N GLU A 224 -16.02 -18.08 8.12
CA GLU A 224 -15.70 -18.45 6.74
C GLU A 224 -14.46 -17.69 6.25
N PHE A 225 -13.54 -18.39 5.61
CA PHE A 225 -12.28 -17.80 5.15
C PHE A 225 -12.55 -16.67 4.15
N ARG A 226 -12.18 -15.45 4.54
CA ARG A 226 -12.25 -14.27 3.67
C ARG A 226 -11.07 -14.25 2.69
N THR A 227 -11.35 -14.06 1.40
CA THR A 227 -10.40 -13.65 0.37
C THR A 227 -10.42 -12.13 0.20
N TYR A 228 -9.30 -11.52 -0.23
CA TYR A 228 -9.22 -10.06 -0.37
C TYR A 228 -10.20 -9.45 -1.41
N MET A 229 -10.78 -10.28 -2.30
CA MET A 229 -11.74 -9.85 -3.31
C MET A 229 -13.18 -9.73 -2.78
N GLN A 230 -13.45 -10.28 -1.61
CA GLN A 230 -14.77 -10.19 -0.97
C GLN A 230 -15.00 -8.82 -0.34
N ALA A 231 -16.26 -8.52 -0.04
CA ALA A 231 -16.64 -7.26 0.60
C ALA A 231 -15.82 -7.01 1.87
N ALA A 232 -15.42 -5.75 2.05
CA ALA A 232 -14.75 -5.30 3.26
C ALA A 232 -15.78 -5.10 4.38
N HIS A 233 -15.33 -5.23 5.62
CA HIS A 233 -16.11 -4.84 6.79
C HIS A 233 -16.13 -3.33 6.96
N SER A 234 -17.08 -2.81 7.74
CA SER A 234 -17.18 -1.40 8.12
C SER A 234 -18.10 -1.30 9.32
N ASN A 235 -17.94 -0.25 10.14
CA ASN A 235 -18.69 -0.12 11.39
C ASN A 235 -18.60 -1.43 12.18
N THR A 236 -19.73 -2.00 12.60
CA THR A 236 -19.82 -3.23 13.43
C THR A 236 -19.93 -4.53 12.64
N THR A 237 -19.79 -4.52 11.30
CA THR A 237 -20.10 -5.73 10.51
C THR A 237 -19.12 -6.87 10.76
N PHE A 238 -17.90 -6.61 11.26
CA PHE A 238 -16.99 -7.69 11.63
C PHE A 238 -17.36 -8.28 12.99
N ARG A 239 -17.69 -7.45 13.98
CA ARG A 239 -18.24 -7.94 15.26
C ARG A 239 -19.48 -8.81 15.06
N GLU A 240 -20.37 -8.43 14.15
CA GLU A 240 -21.57 -9.22 13.82
C GLU A 240 -21.25 -10.55 13.14
N LEU A 241 -20.22 -10.59 12.29
CA LEU A 241 -19.71 -11.86 11.74
C LEU A 241 -19.23 -12.77 12.87
N VAL A 242 -18.40 -12.26 13.79
CA VAL A 242 -17.89 -13.02 14.94
C VAL A 242 -19.04 -13.55 15.80
N ARG A 243 -20.01 -12.68 16.13
CA ARG A 243 -21.21 -13.08 16.89
C ARG A 243 -21.95 -14.24 16.21
N HIS A 244 -22.18 -14.13 14.90
CA HIS A 244 -22.88 -15.16 14.15
C HIS A 244 -22.11 -16.48 14.12
N THR A 245 -20.78 -16.44 13.95
CA THR A 245 -19.93 -17.63 14.03
C THR A 245 -20.01 -18.28 15.41
N MET A 246 -19.91 -17.51 16.49
CA MET A 246 -20.05 -18.04 17.85
C MET A 246 -21.41 -18.70 18.08
N GLU A 247 -22.49 -18.09 17.59
CA GLU A 247 -23.85 -18.67 17.72
C GLU A 247 -23.99 -20.01 16.99
N MET A 248 -23.33 -20.18 15.83
CA MET A 248 -23.29 -21.48 15.14
C MET A 248 -22.57 -22.55 15.96
N ASP A 249 -21.60 -22.14 16.80
CA ASP A 249 -20.85 -23.00 17.70
C ASP A 249 -21.51 -23.12 19.10
N ASN A 250 -22.75 -22.65 19.27
CA ASN A 250 -23.47 -22.56 20.55
C ASN A 250 -22.70 -21.80 21.64
N MET A 251 -21.96 -20.77 21.25
CA MET A 251 -21.23 -19.86 22.11
C MET A 251 -21.77 -18.43 22.00
N THR A 252 -21.50 -17.64 23.02
CA THR A 252 -21.76 -16.20 23.07
C THR A 252 -20.52 -15.47 23.61
N PHE A 253 -20.49 -14.14 23.49
CA PHE A 253 -19.41 -13.34 24.07
C PHE A 253 -19.30 -13.51 25.59
N ASP A 254 -20.38 -13.85 26.30
CA ASP A 254 -20.39 -14.03 27.75
C ASP A 254 -19.68 -15.33 28.20
N ASP A 255 -19.51 -16.29 27.29
CA ASP A 255 -18.78 -17.54 27.54
C ASP A 255 -17.25 -17.34 27.50
N VAL A 256 -16.79 -16.23 26.92
CA VAL A 256 -15.38 -15.89 26.76
C VAL A 256 -14.92 -15.00 27.90
N THR A 257 -13.93 -15.46 28.66
CA THR A 257 -13.35 -14.74 29.79
C THR A 257 -11.83 -14.91 29.81
N ALA A 258 -11.12 -14.22 30.69
CA ALA A 258 -9.70 -14.47 30.93
C ALA A 258 -9.38 -15.94 31.30
N ALA A 259 -10.31 -16.65 31.95
CA ALA A 259 -10.15 -18.06 32.32
C ALA A 259 -10.57 -19.04 31.22
N THR A 260 -11.38 -18.58 30.26
CA THR A 260 -11.88 -19.34 29.11
C THR A 260 -11.61 -18.56 27.82
N PRO A 261 -10.34 -18.31 27.48
CA PRO A 261 -10.01 -17.44 26.35
C PRO A 261 -10.35 -18.12 25.02
N ALA A 262 -10.70 -17.31 24.02
CA ALA A 262 -10.98 -17.75 22.66
C ALA A 262 -10.27 -16.85 21.64
N VAL A 263 -9.90 -17.42 20.50
CA VAL A 263 -9.31 -16.68 19.38
C VAL A 263 -10.18 -16.78 18.13
N VAL A 264 -10.55 -15.64 17.56
CA VAL A 264 -11.10 -15.53 16.22
C VAL A 264 -9.95 -15.72 15.23
N SER A 265 -9.93 -16.84 14.51
CA SER A 265 -9.00 -17.10 13.42
C SER A 265 -9.61 -16.58 12.14
N PHE A 266 -9.28 -15.33 11.78
CA PHE A 266 -9.87 -14.66 10.62
C PHE A 266 -8.98 -14.76 9.39
N GLY A 267 -9.59 -14.97 8.23
CA GLY A 267 -8.89 -15.02 6.94
C GLY A 267 -8.26 -13.70 6.51
N ASP A 268 -8.09 -13.53 5.20
CA ASP A 268 -7.25 -12.46 4.66
C ASP A 268 -7.82 -11.06 4.98
N ALA A 269 -7.13 -10.34 5.88
CA ALA A 269 -7.47 -8.97 6.28
C ALA A 269 -7.03 -7.91 5.25
N TYR A 270 -6.41 -8.29 4.12
CA TYR A 270 -6.07 -7.32 3.08
C TYR A 270 -7.33 -6.72 2.49
N ILE A 271 -7.41 -5.38 2.51
CA ILE A 271 -8.61 -4.63 2.10
C ILE A 271 -9.84 -5.11 2.91
N GLY A 272 -9.61 -5.51 4.17
CA GLY A 272 -10.62 -6.14 5.02
C GLY A 272 -11.55 -5.17 5.74
N PHE A 273 -11.21 -3.88 5.78
CA PHE A 273 -12.00 -2.83 6.41
C PHE A 273 -12.09 -1.61 5.50
N ASN A 274 -13.29 -1.06 5.30
CA ASN A 274 -13.53 0.09 4.44
C ASN A 274 -13.68 1.37 5.27
N TYR A 275 -12.62 2.18 5.29
CA TYR A 275 -12.57 3.44 6.03
C TYR A 275 -13.43 4.53 5.39
N MET A 276 -13.71 4.46 4.08
CA MET A 276 -14.62 5.42 3.44
C MET A 276 -16.06 5.21 3.91
N VAL A 277 -16.55 3.96 3.88
CA VAL A 277 -17.91 3.61 4.31
C VAL A 277 -18.10 3.86 5.81
N ALA A 278 -17.05 3.64 6.61
CA ALA A 278 -17.06 3.95 8.04
C ALA A 278 -16.88 5.45 8.36
N VAL A 279 -16.59 6.31 7.36
CA VAL A 279 -16.29 7.74 7.55
C VAL A 279 -15.08 7.95 8.47
N GLU A 280 -14.05 7.12 8.28
CA GLU A 280 -12.85 7.01 9.11
C GLU A 280 -11.55 7.41 8.38
N LEU A 281 -11.63 7.85 7.10
CA LEU A 281 -10.45 8.19 6.28
C LEU A 281 -9.57 9.27 6.92
N SER A 282 -10.16 10.32 7.48
CA SER A 282 -9.42 11.45 8.06
C SER A 282 -9.13 11.29 9.56
N THR A 283 -9.59 10.20 10.20
CA THR A 283 -9.50 10.00 11.65
C THR A 283 -8.80 8.68 12.00
N ILE A 284 -9.56 7.58 12.12
CA ILE A 284 -9.07 6.27 12.58
C ILE A 284 -8.02 5.70 11.63
N ARG A 285 -8.19 5.88 10.31
CA ARG A 285 -7.19 5.49 9.32
C ARG A 285 -5.84 6.13 9.62
N LYS A 286 -5.78 7.47 9.75
CA LYS A 286 -4.55 8.21 10.10
C LYS A 286 -3.93 7.71 11.41
N ALA A 287 -4.75 7.36 12.39
CA ALA A 287 -4.28 6.83 13.66
C ALA A 287 -3.59 5.46 13.50
N LEU A 288 -4.26 4.54 12.82
CA LEU A 288 -3.74 3.20 12.52
C LEU A 288 -2.49 3.25 11.64
N PHE A 289 -2.39 4.24 10.75
CA PHE A 289 -1.18 4.52 9.99
C PHE A 289 0.01 4.82 10.90
N LYS A 290 -0.18 5.70 11.88
CA LYS A 290 0.88 6.26 12.72
C LYS A 290 1.39 5.32 13.81
N VAL A 291 0.58 4.35 14.24
CA VAL A 291 0.97 3.41 15.32
C VAL A 291 1.89 2.27 14.85
N LEU A 292 1.90 1.93 13.56
CA LEU A 292 2.77 0.87 13.03
C LEU A 292 3.94 1.46 12.21
N LYS A 293 5.08 1.66 12.89
CA LYS A 293 6.33 2.09 12.26
C LYS A 293 7.13 0.90 11.72
N PHE A 294 7.99 1.16 10.74
CA PHE A 294 8.98 0.18 10.33
C PHE A 294 10.06 0.00 11.42
N ASN A 295 10.75 -1.14 11.36
CA ASN A 295 11.86 -1.46 12.25
C ASN A 295 12.90 -0.33 12.28
N GLN A 296 13.26 0.12 13.50
CA GLN A 296 14.09 1.29 13.71
C GLN A 296 15.53 1.12 13.17
N ASP A 297 16.13 -0.07 13.24
CA ASP A 297 17.47 -0.32 12.71
C ASP A 297 17.51 -0.12 11.18
N LEU A 298 16.45 -0.53 10.49
CA LEU A 298 16.31 -0.33 9.04
C LEU A 298 16.07 1.15 8.69
N LEU A 299 15.32 1.86 9.53
CA LEU A 299 15.13 3.31 9.41
C LEU A 299 16.44 4.07 9.66
N ASP A 300 17.27 3.61 10.59
CA ASP A 300 18.60 4.18 10.85
C ASP A 300 19.53 4.01 9.64
N LEU A 301 19.47 2.86 8.95
CA LEU A 301 20.16 2.68 7.66
C LEU A 301 19.62 3.64 6.59
N SER A 302 18.31 3.86 6.55
CA SER A 302 17.68 4.84 5.65
C SER A 302 18.22 6.26 5.89
N ALA A 303 18.32 6.67 7.15
CA ALA A 303 18.88 7.95 7.53
C ALA A 303 20.35 8.10 7.08
N GLN A 304 21.13 7.01 7.04
CA GLN A 304 22.51 7.05 6.53
C GLN A 304 22.58 7.23 5.01
N VAL A 305 21.60 6.70 4.25
CA VAL A 305 21.47 6.98 2.81
C VAL A 305 21.08 8.44 2.59
N LEU A 306 20.12 8.96 3.36
CA LEU A 306 19.64 10.34 3.23
C LEU A 306 20.71 11.38 3.58
N LYS A 307 21.62 11.08 4.51
CA LYS A 307 22.75 11.95 4.88
C LYS A 307 23.81 12.09 3.79
N SER A 308 23.75 11.30 2.71
CA SER A 308 24.70 11.41 1.61
C SER A 308 24.68 12.80 0.99
N LYS A 309 25.86 13.27 0.56
CA LYS A 309 26.05 14.65 0.13
C LYS A 309 25.24 15.02 -1.11
N GLU A 310 25.00 14.03 -1.93
CA GLU A 310 24.24 14.09 -3.17
C GLU A 310 22.76 14.40 -2.91
N LEU A 311 22.23 14.01 -1.74
CA LEU A 311 20.83 14.21 -1.34
C LEU A 311 20.64 15.38 -0.35
N HIS A 312 21.71 16.13 -0.04
CA HIS A 312 21.69 17.13 1.04
C HIS A 312 20.54 18.15 0.91
N GLN A 313 19.93 18.47 2.06
CA GLN A 313 18.79 19.39 2.22
C GLN A 313 17.51 18.96 1.49
N GLY A 314 17.37 17.71 1.07
CA GLY A 314 16.14 17.18 0.47
C GLY A 314 15.89 17.69 -0.95
N ALA A 315 16.82 18.43 -1.57
CA ALA A 315 16.65 19.05 -2.88
C ALA A 315 16.81 18.07 -4.07
N PHE A 316 16.08 16.96 -4.04
CA PHE A 316 16.11 15.93 -5.07
C PHE A 316 14.70 15.43 -5.42
N ILE A 317 14.60 14.75 -6.56
CA ILE A 317 13.38 14.09 -7.01
C ILE A 317 13.49 12.60 -6.68
N GLY A 318 12.58 12.09 -5.86
CA GLY A 318 12.46 10.67 -5.56
C GLY A 318 11.55 9.95 -6.55
N VAL A 319 11.96 8.79 -7.03
CA VAL A 319 11.19 7.95 -7.95
C VAL A 319 11.16 6.52 -7.41
N HIS A 320 9.97 5.93 -7.37
CA HIS A 320 9.80 4.50 -7.15
C HIS A 320 9.36 3.79 -8.44
N LEU A 321 10.23 2.91 -8.94
CA LEU A 321 10.01 2.08 -10.11
C LEU A 321 9.62 0.65 -9.70
N ARG A 322 8.56 0.12 -10.32
CA ARG A 322 8.25 -1.31 -10.26
C ARG A 322 8.65 -1.96 -11.58
N GLY A 323 9.77 -2.68 -11.54
CA GLY A 323 10.38 -3.32 -12.70
C GLY A 323 10.86 -4.75 -12.43
N GLU A 324 10.58 -5.26 -11.25
CA GLU A 324 10.92 -6.61 -10.82
C GLU A 324 10.09 -7.66 -11.58
N ASN A 325 10.62 -8.88 -11.68
CA ASN A 325 9.97 -9.98 -12.41
C ASN A 325 8.61 -10.40 -11.85
N ASP A 326 8.29 -10.05 -10.60
CA ASP A 326 6.99 -10.28 -9.96
C ASP A 326 5.95 -9.22 -10.31
N TRP A 327 6.33 -8.16 -11.03
CA TRP A 327 5.43 -7.07 -11.40
C TRP A 327 4.38 -7.52 -12.43
N PRO A 328 3.07 -7.43 -12.13
CA PRO A 328 2.04 -7.85 -13.06
C PRO A 328 1.95 -6.95 -14.29
N GLY A 329 2.04 -7.53 -15.49
CA GLY A 329 1.96 -6.74 -16.74
C GLY A 329 0.67 -5.95 -16.91
N GLY A 330 -0.44 -6.39 -16.30
CA GLY A 330 -1.71 -5.65 -16.28
C GLY A 330 -1.66 -4.33 -15.48
N PHE A 331 -0.62 -4.11 -14.69
CA PHE A 331 -0.40 -2.88 -13.93
C PHE A 331 0.52 -1.88 -14.66
N GLY A 332 0.77 -2.12 -15.95
CA GLY A 332 1.65 -1.32 -16.79
C GLY A 332 3.09 -1.83 -16.79
N ASP A 333 3.87 -1.46 -17.81
CA ASP A 333 5.27 -1.83 -17.91
C ASP A 333 6.22 -0.76 -17.34
N VAL A 334 7.43 -1.19 -16.99
CA VAL A 334 8.47 -0.29 -16.46
C VAL A 334 8.87 0.80 -17.45
N GLY A 335 8.82 0.52 -18.76
CA GLY A 335 9.11 1.52 -19.79
C GLY A 335 8.08 2.65 -19.81
N SER A 336 6.80 2.32 -19.60
CA SER A 336 5.74 3.33 -19.43
C SER A 336 5.95 4.17 -18.18
N GLN A 337 6.35 3.55 -17.05
CA GLN A 337 6.72 4.29 -15.84
C GLN A 337 7.88 5.25 -16.12
N MET A 338 8.97 4.77 -16.72
CA MET A 338 10.15 5.61 -17.04
C MET A 338 9.78 6.78 -17.95
N ARG A 339 8.94 6.57 -18.98
CA ARG A 339 8.47 7.66 -19.86
C ARG A 339 7.65 8.69 -19.09
N ALA A 340 6.68 8.25 -18.29
CA ALA A 340 5.82 9.13 -17.51
C ALA A 340 6.65 9.94 -16.49
N TYR A 341 7.57 9.29 -15.78
CA TYR A 341 8.42 9.94 -14.78
C TYR A 341 9.45 10.87 -15.41
N THR A 342 10.02 10.53 -16.57
CA THR A 342 10.94 11.43 -17.29
C THR A 342 10.24 12.73 -17.71
N ALA A 343 9.03 12.62 -18.27
CA ALA A 343 8.23 13.79 -18.64
C ALA A 343 7.88 14.65 -17.42
N GLU A 344 7.52 14.01 -16.31
CA GLU A 344 7.21 14.70 -15.06
C GLU A 344 8.44 15.38 -14.43
N ILE A 345 9.61 14.72 -14.45
CA ILE A 345 10.89 15.31 -13.99
C ILE A 345 11.20 16.59 -14.77
N GLN A 346 11.08 16.58 -16.11
CA GLN A 346 11.30 17.76 -16.94
C GLN A 346 10.27 18.87 -16.66
N SER A 347 9.01 18.49 -16.40
CA SER A 347 7.95 19.43 -16.01
C SER A 347 8.26 20.10 -14.67
N ILE A 348 8.70 19.33 -13.68
CA ILE A 348 9.13 19.84 -12.36
C ILE A 348 10.29 20.81 -12.53
N ASP A 349 11.35 20.41 -13.24
CA ASP A 349 12.54 21.23 -13.50
C ASP A 349 12.19 22.57 -14.18
N ALA A 350 11.27 22.54 -15.16
CA ALA A 350 10.78 23.75 -15.82
C ALA A 350 9.90 24.65 -14.92
N SER A 351 9.32 24.11 -13.84
CA SER A 351 8.39 24.81 -12.96
C SER A 351 9.05 25.51 -11.77
N VAL A 352 10.29 25.14 -11.43
CA VAL A 352 11.02 25.69 -10.29
C VAL A 352 12.05 26.74 -10.72
N SER A 353 12.40 27.64 -9.81
CA SER A 353 13.38 28.72 -10.06
C SER A 353 14.82 28.36 -9.67
N TYR A 354 15.05 27.13 -9.19
CA TYR A 354 16.33 26.63 -8.73
C TYR A 354 16.70 25.36 -9.49
N ASP A 355 18.00 25.05 -9.53
CA ASP A 355 18.51 23.87 -10.22
C ASP A 355 18.17 22.59 -9.45
N ILE A 356 17.48 21.64 -10.09
CA ILE A 356 17.13 20.34 -9.51
C ILE A 356 17.49 19.20 -10.47
N LYS A 357 18.75 18.73 -10.37
CA LYS A 357 19.29 17.68 -11.25
C LYS A 357 19.48 16.33 -10.60
N THR A 358 19.35 16.25 -9.28
CA THR A 358 19.50 15.00 -8.52
C THR A 358 18.19 14.20 -8.53
N VAL A 359 18.26 12.95 -8.97
CA VAL A 359 17.17 11.98 -8.90
C VAL A 359 17.60 10.80 -8.05
N TYR A 360 16.76 10.39 -7.10
CA TYR A 360 16.92 9.13 -6.37
C TYR A 360 15.94 8.09 -6.92
N ALA A 361 16.44 6.94 -7.38
CA ALA A 361 15.63 5.86 -7.92
C ALA A 361 15.62 4.66 -6.96
N SER A 362 14.43 4.30 -6.46
CA SER A 362 14.17 3.06 -5.75
C SER A 362 13.58 2.03 -6.70
N CYS A 363 14.21 0.85 -6.75
CA CYS A 363 13.72 -0.35 -7.42
C CYS A 363 14.43 -1.57 -6.83
N GLY A 364 13.75 -2.71 -6.80
CA GLY A 364 14.36 -4.00 -6.45
C GLY A 364 15.30 -4.56 -7.53
N ASP A 365 15.26 -4.02 -8.75
CA ASP A 365 16.08 -4.45 -9.88
C ASP A 365 17.13 -3.39 -10.27
N ALA A 366 18.41 -3.72 -10.09
CA ALA A 366 19.51 -2.81 -10.40
C ALA A 366 19.66 -2.51 -11.90
N SER A 367 19.28 -3.44 -12.78
CA SER A 367 19.33 -3.24 -14.24
C SER A 367 18.28 -2.22 -14.68
N VAL A 368 17.10 -2.23 -14.06
CA VAL A 368 16.04 -1.23 -14.27
C VAL A 368 16.51 0.17 -13.87
N ILE A 369 17.18 0.30 -12.72
CA ILE A 369 17.75 1.58 -12.29
C ILE A 369 18.82 2.05 -13.29
N GLN A 370 19.68 1.14 -13.77
CA GLN A 370 20.70 1.46 -14.76
C GLN A 370 20.09 1.98 -16.08
N THR A 371 19.04 1.34 -16.59
CA THR A 371 18.32 1.83 -17.78
C THR A 371 17.68 3.20 -17.55
N PHE A 372 17.12 3.44 -16.35
CA PHE A 372 16.56 4.76 -16.02
C PHE A 372 17.64 5.84 -15.94
N ARG A 373 18.82 5.51 -15.40
CA ARG A 373 20.00 6.38 -15.38
C ARG A 373 20.43 6.76 -16.80
N GLU A 374 20.56 5.79 -17.69
CA GLU A 374 20.91 6.01 -19.11
C GLU A 374 19.87 6.86 -19.86
N THR A 375 18.60 6.81 -19.43
CA THR A 375 17.52 7.63 -19.99
C THR A 375 17.64 9.10 -19.58
N LEU A 376 18.03 9.36 -18.32
CA LEU A 376 18.03 10.70 -17.74
C LEU A 376 19.37 11.45 -17.87
N GLU A 377 20.49 10.73 -17.99
CA GLU A 377 21.83 11.32 -18.11
C GLU A 377 21.96 12.27 -19.32
N PRO A 378 21.49 11.93 -20.54
CA PRO A 378 21.53 12.85 -21.69
C PRO A 378 20.69 14.12 -21.51
N LEU A 379 19.76 14.11 -20.56
CA LEU A 379 18.91 15.25 -20.21
C LEU A 379 19.52 16.12 -19.10
N GLY A 380 20.71 15.77 -18.61
CA GLY A 380 21.45 16.54 -17.60
C GLY A 380 21.12 16.19 -16.15
N TYR A 381 20.41 15.09 -15.88
CA TYR A 381 20.12 14.63 -14.53
C TYR A 381 21.13 13.59 -14.06
N THR A 382 21.37 13.53 -12.75
CA THR A 382 22.18 12.50 -12.11
C THR A 382 21.29 11.58 -11.29
N VAL A 383 21.30 10.27 -11.61
CA VAL A 383 20.47 9.26 -10.94
C VAL A 383 21.29 8.47 -9.92
N HIS A 384 20.91 8.60 -8.66
CA HIS A 384 21.43 7.88 -7.52
C HIS A 384 20.47 6.78 -7.06
N ASP A 385 21.04 5.80 -6.38
CA ASP A 385 20.35 4.73 -5.66
C ASP A 385 21.12 4.42 -4.37
N LYS A 386 20.54 3.62 -3.47
CA LYS A 386 21.17 3.25 -2.19
C LYS A 386 22.60 2.70 -2.33
N TRP A 387 22.89 1.91 -3.36
CA TRP A 387 24.22 1.30 -3.54
C TRP A 387 25.24 2.36 -3.95
N THR A 388 24.89 3.23 -4.91
CA THR A 388 25.78 4.32 -5.33
C THR A 388 26.07 5.32 -4.20
N LEU A 389 25.07 5.63 -3.37
CA LEU A 389 25.21 6.58 -2.26
C LEU A 389 25.98 6.01 -1.07
N LEU A 390 25.94 4.69 -0.88
CA LEU A 390 26.67 4.01 0.20
C LEU A 390 28.03 3.46 -0.26
N ALA A 391 28.43 3.67 -1.52
CA ALA A 391 29.71 3.16 -2.05
C ALA A 391 30.95 3.62 -1.25
N GLY A 392 30.88 4.81 -0.62
CA GLY A 392 31.94 5.31 0.29
C GLY A 392 31.81 4.84 1.75
N GLN A 393 30.76 4.10 2.09
CA GLN A 393 30.41 3.67 3.45
C GLN A 393 30.43 2.13 3.56
N ASN A 394 31.62 1.53 3.40
CA ASN A 394 31.80 0.06 3.27
C ASN A 394 31.11 -0.79 4.35
N GLU A 395 30.98 -0.30 5.59
CA GLU A 395 30.26 -1.04 6.63
C GLU A 395 28.73 -0.96 6.44
N THR A 396 28.19 0.24 6.25
CA THR A 396 26.76 0.47 5.99
C THR A 396 26.31 -0.26 4.73
N LEU A 397 27.09 -0.17 3.65
CA LEU A 397 26.80 -0.86 2.40
C LEU A 397 26.72 -2.38 2.60
N ARG A 398 27.70 -2.98 3.30
CA ARG A 398 27.68 -4.42 3.61
C ARG A 398 26.46 -4.83 4.44
N LYS A 399 26.03 -4.00 5.39
CA LYS A 399 24.80 -4.24 6.15
C LYS A 399 23.60 -4.26 5.21
N VAL A 400 23.42 -3.23 4.38
CA VAL A 400 22.32 -3.13 3.41
C VAL A 400 22.32 -4.28 2.41
N GLU A 401 23.49 -4.69 1.92
CA GLU A 401 23.62 -5.81 0.98
C GLU A 401 23.22 -7.15 1.60
N SER A 402 23.45 -7.33 2.90
CA SER A 402 23.11 -8.56 3.65
C SER A 402 21.64 -8.70 4.04
N LEU A 403 20.84 -7.63 3.90
CA LEU A 403 19.41 -7.64 4.20
C LEU A 403 18.60 -8.47 3.18
N MET A 404 17.46 -9.01 3.61
CA MET A 404 16.48 -9.61 2.70
C MET A 404 15.86 -8.56 1.78
N PHE A 405 15.21 -9.02 0.71
CA PHE A 405 14.61 -8.15 -0.30
C PHE A 405 13.66 -7.08 0.28
N ASP A 406 12.73 -7.48 1.15
CA ASP A 406 11.75 -6.55 1.72
C ASP A 406 12.38 -5.58 2.75
N GLU A 407 13.39 -6.02 3.51
CA GLU A 407 14.15 -5.15 4.41
C GLU A 407 14.92 -4.07 3.62
N LYS A 408 15.49 -4.42 2.46
CA LYS A 408 16.12 -3.45 1.55
C LYS A 408 15.13 -2.39 1.07
N GLY A 409 13.85 -2.75 0.88
CA GLY A 409 12.78 -1.80 0.58
C GLY A 409 12.54 -0.81 1.73
N ILE A 410 12.56 -1.27 2.98
CA ILE A 410 12.41 -0.41 4.17
C ILE A 410 13.55 0.62 4.25
N VAL A 411 14.78 0.23 3.92
CA VAL A 411 15.94 1.15 3.90
C VAL A 411 15.73 2.33 2.94
N GLU A 412 14.84 2.25 1.96
CA GLU A 412 14.56 3.35 1.03
C GLU A 412 13.37 4.23 1.46
N TYR A 413 12.62 3.81 2.50
CA TYR A 413 11.39 4.47 2.93
C TYR A 413 11.61 5.95 3.28
N GLN A 414 12.56 6.27 4.17
CA GLN A 414 12.77 7.67 4.57
C GLN A 414 13.33 8.52 3.43
N VAL A 415 14.18 7.95 2.58
CA VAL A 415 14.72 8.66 1.41
C VAL A 415 13.60 9.15 0.50
N MET A 416 12.61 8.29 0.24
CA MET A 416 11.45 8.68 -0.57
C MET A 416 10.52 9.64 0.16
N MET A 417 10.35 9.49 1.47
CA MET A 417 9.57 10.39 2.31
C MET A 417 10.13 11.81 2.34
N GLU A 418 11.46 11.96 2.33
CA GLU A 418 12.17 13.25 2.48
C GLU A 418 12.51 13.91 1.13
N ALA A 419 12.19 13.27 0.01
CA ALA A 419 12.37 13.86 -1.31
C ALA A 419 11.54 15.15 -1.47
N ARG A 420 12.12 16.20 -2.08
CA ARG A 420 11.38 17.45 -2.37
C ARG A 420 10.16 17.21 -3.23
N PHE A 421 10.36 16.39 -4.27
CA PHE A 421 9.33 15.91 -5.17
C PHE A 421 9.41 14.39 -5.20
N TRP A 422 8.28 13.72 -5.20
CA TRP A 422 8.23 12.27 -5.24
C TRP A 422 7.18 11.75 -6.21
N MET A 423 7.51 10.66 -6.92
CA MET A 423 6.57 9.96 -7.79
C MET A 423 6.71 8.43 -7.72
N GLY A 424 5.57 7.74 -7.83
CA GLY A 424 5.48 6.28 -7.91
C GLY A 424 4.26 5.84 -8.73
N VAL A 425 3.87 4.56 -8.63
CA VAL A 425 2.72 3.99 -9.37
C VAL A 425 1.63 3.51 -8.41
N ILE A 426 0.36 3.88 -8.66
CA ILE A 426 -0.76 3.68 -7.72
C ILE A 426 -1.06 2.21 -7.37
N THR A 427 -0.81 1.30 -8.31
CA THR A 427 -1.04 -0.15 -8.12
C THR A 427 0.02 -0.81 -7.26
N SER A 428 1.11 -0.12 -6.93
CA SER A 428 2.06 -0.58 -5.92
C SER A 428 1.65 -0.10 -4.54
N SER A 429 1.36 -1.03 -3.64
CA SER A 429 1.08 -0.72 -2.24
C SER A 429 2.25 -0.01 -1.54
N PHE A 430 3.48 -0.13 -2.02
CA PHE A 430 4.61 0.65 -1.51
C PHE A 430 4.57 2.11 -1.98
N SER A 431 4.30 2.36 -3.26
CA SER A 431 4.10 3.73 -3.75
C SER A 431 2.96 4.40 -3.01
N SER A 432 1.84 3.70 -2.84
CA SER A 432 0.67 4.23 -2.15
C SER A 432 0.94 4.48 -0.66
N LEU A 433 1.75 3.62 -0.01
CA LEU A 433 2.26 3.89 1.33
C LEU A 433 3.04 5.20 1.37
N ILE A 434 4.02 5.40 0.49
CA ILE A 434 4.84 6.62 0.49
C ILE A 434 3.98 7.86 0.24
N ALA A 435 3.10 7.80 -0.76
CA ALA A 435 2.21 8.90 -1.08
C ALA A 435 1.34 9.30 0.13
N TYR A 436 0.76 8.30 0.80
CA TYR A 436 -0.06 8.54 1.98
C TYR A 436 0.78 9.05 3.15
N ALA A 437 1.94 8.45 3.41
CA ALA A 437 2.84 8.87 4.47
C ALA A 437 3.28 10.35 4.32
N ARG A 438 3.56 10.81 3.09
CA ARG A 438 3.92 12.20 2.77
C ARG A 438 2.78 13.20 2.97
N THR A 439 1.54 12.72 3.07
CA THR A 439 0.32 13.54 3.03
C THR A 439 -0.65 13.23 4.17
N VAL A 440 -0.26 12.36 5.11
CA VAL A 440 -1.13 11.90 6.20
C VAL A 440 -1.56 13.05 7.11
N ASP A 441 -0.72 14.08 7.23
CA ASP A 441 -0.99 15.27 8.02
C ASP A 441 -1.68 16.39 7.23
N ASP A 442 -1.96 16.19 5.94
CA ASP A 442 -2.75 17.13 5.16
C ASP A 442 -4.19 17.17 5.70
N PRO A 443 -4.85 18.36 5.69
CA PRO A 443 -6.22 18.49 6.19
C PRO A 443 -7.21 17.66 5.36
N ASP A 444 -7.05 17.68 4.03
CA ASP A 444 -7.87 16.93 3.08
C ASP A 444 -7.21 15.60 2.72
N ASP A 445 -8.02 14.58 2.39
CA ASP A 445 -7.47 13.31 1.90
C ASP A 445 -6.81 13.50 0.52
N PHE A 446 -5.52 13.17 0.43
CA PHE A 446 -4.75 13.31 -0.80
C PHE A 446 -5.32 12.52 -1.98
N PHE A 447 -5.85 11.32 -1.74
CA PHE A 447 -6.31 10.45 -2.81
C PHE A 447 -7.64 10.95 -3.38
N GLU A 448 -8.61 11.29 -2.52
CA GLU A 448 -9.87 11.94 -2.88
C GLU A 448 -9.64 13.27 -3.61
N THR A 449 -8.66 14.05 -3.15
CA THR A 449 -8.41 15.41 -3.68
C THR A 449 -7.65 15.41 -4.99
N TYR A 450 -6.61 14.56 -5.13
CA TYR A 450 -5.66 14.69 -6.26
C TYR A 450 -5.60 13.46 -7.17
N ILE A 451 -5.94 12.27 -6.68
CA ILE A 451 -5.76 11.03 -7.43
C ILE A 451 -7.08 10.58 -8.06
N PHE A 452 -8.14 10.46 -7.27
CA PHE A 452 -9.45 9.94 -7.66
C PHE A 452 -10.36 10.86 -8.47
N PRO A 453 -10.20 12.20 -8.51
CA PRO A 453 -11.10 13.03 -9.31
C PRO A 453 -11.16 12.57 -10.76
N ASN A 454 -12.38 12.55 -11.31
CA ASN A 454 -12.73 12.07 -12.66
C ASN A 454 -12.53 10.55 -12.89
N SER A 455 -12.20 9.77 -11.87
CA SER A 455 -12.22 8.29 -11.96
C SER A 455 -13.62 7.74 -11.71
N SER A 456 -13.87 6.50 -12.14
CA SER A 456 -15.07 5.73 -11.79
C SER A 456 -14.69 4.46 -11.05
N LYS A 457 -15.60 3.95 -10.21
CA LYS A 457 -15.39 2.74 -9.42
C LYS A 457 -16.43 1.68 -9.72
N SER A 458 -15.99 0.43 -9.85
CA SER A 458 -16.84 -0.75 -9.99
C SER A 458 -16.26 -1.90 -9.16
N GLY A 459 -16.95 -2.25 -8.07
CA GLY A 459 -16.40 -3.15 -7.05
C GLY A 459 -15.09 -2.61 -6.50
N LEU A 460 -14.04 -3.45 -6.50
CA LEU A 460 -12.69 -3.04 -6.09
C LEU A 460 -11.92 -2.30 -7.19
N ASN A 461 -12.40 -2.29 -8.43
CA ASN A 461 -11.66 -1.71 -9.55
C ASN A 461 -11.98 -0.22 -9.71
N ARG A 462 -10.93 0.58 -9.86
CA ARG A 462 -11.01 1.99 -10.26
C ARG A 462 -10.52 2.15 -11.69
N ASN A 463 -11.25 2.95 -12.45
CA ASN A 463 -10.97 3.28 -13.83
C ASN A 463 -10.73 4.77 -14.00
N TYR A 464 -9.62 5.11 -14.62
CA TYR A 464 -9.22 6.46 -14.99
C TYR A 464 -9.51 6.69 -16.48
N PRO A 465 -10.05 7.85 -16.87
CA PRO A 465 -10.23 8.20 -18.29
C PRO A 465 -8.90 8.25 -19.06
N GLU A 466 -7.84 8.69 -18.38
CA GLU A 466 -6.48 8.82 -18.92
C GLU A 466 -5.51 7.97 -18.07
N PRO A 467 -5.51 6.63 -18.23
CA PRO A 467 -4.57 5.78 -17.52
C PRO A 467 -3.13 6.02 -18.01
N MET A 468 -2.15 5.63 -17.19
CA MET A 468 -0.71 5.84 -17.42
C MET A 468 -0.27 7.30 -17.40
N THR A 469 -1.08 8.20 -16.84
CA THR A 469 -0.73 9.60 -16.58
C THR A 469 -0.32 9.80 -15.13
N VAL A 470 0.44 10.85 -14.84
CA VAL A 470 0.86 11.21 -13.47
C VAL A 470 -0.14 12.20 -12.87
N LYS A 471 -0.69 11.88 -11.70
CA LYS A 471 -1.61 12.73 -10.94
C LYS A 471 -1.10 12.94 -9.51
N GLY A 472 -1.46 14.06 -8.89
CA GLY A 472 -1.04 14.40 -7.54
C GLY A 472 -0.96 15.90 -7.30
N ASN A 473 -0.50 16.27 -6.12
CA ASN A 473 -0.19 17.67 -5.80
C ASN A 473 1.21 18.04 -6.34
N SER A 474 1.72 19.22 -5.99
CA SER A 474 3.03 19.68 -6.46
C SER A 474 4.20 18.82 -6.00
N TYR A 475 4.09 18.06 -4.91
CA TYR A 475 5.22 17.40 -4.23
C TYR A 475 5.13 15.88 -4.18
N THR A 476 3.94 15.33 -4.35
CA THR A 476 3.66 13.90 -4.25
C THR A 476 2.74 13.51 -5.39
N LYS A 477 3.20 12.58 -6.23
CA LYS A 477 2.47 12.16 -7.43
C LYS A 477 2.47 10.64 -7.60
N LEU A 478 1.46 10.15 -8.29
CA LEU A 478 1.33 8.74 -8.67
C LEU A 478 0.95 8.65 -10.14
N MET A 479 1.64 7.78 -10.88
CA MET A 479 1.14 7.30 -12.16
C MET A 479 -0.10 6.44 -11.90
N VAL A 480 -1.23 6.85 -12.47
CA VAL A 480 -2.50 6.15 -12.31
C VAL A 480 -2.64 5.03 -13.33
N VAL A 481 -3.18 3.89 -12.89
CA VAL A 481 -3.44 2.72 -13.72
C VAL A 481 -4.80 2.17 -13.34
N ASN A 482 -5.53 1.63 -14.31
CA ASN A 482 -6.80 0.95 -14.03
C ASN A 482 -6.53 -0.36 -13.28
N GLY A 483 -7.33 -0.64 -12.26
CA GLY A 483 -7.18 -1.88 -11.48
C GLY A 483 -7.72 -1.75 -10.07
N VAL A 484 -7.30 -2.70 -9.22
CA VAL A 484 -7.73 -2.77 -7.84
C VAL A 484 -7.27 -1.52 -7.07
N ASP A 485 -8.24 -0.80 -6.52
CA ASP A 485 -8.04 0.31 -5.60
C ASP A 485 -8.07 -0.20 -4.16
N ILE A 486 -7.00 0.09 -3.44
CA ILE A 486 -6.83 -0.34 -2.05
C ILE A 486 -6.99 0.82 -1.06
N MET A 487 -7.04 2.08 -1.49
CA MET A 487 -6.83 3.23 -0.60
C MET A 487 -8.04 3.63 0.24
N GLU A 488 -9.23 3.17 -0.13
CA GLU A 488 -10.40 3.22 0.75
C GLU A 488 -10.33 2.22 1.92
N ALA A 489 -9.46 1.22 1.80
CA ALA A 489 -9.25 0.16 2.79
C ALA A 489 -7.78 0.07 3.24
N PHE A 490 -6.97 1.08 2.90
CA PHE A 490 -5.58 1.17 3.29
C PHE A 490 -5.52 1.97 4.60
N PRO A 491 -5.05 1.37 5.71
CA PRO A 491 -4.88 2.06 6.98
C PRO A 491 -3.76 3.09 6.99
#